data_AF-A0A2S5DM83-F1
#
_entry.id   AF-A0A2S5DM83-F1
#
_cell.length_a   1.000
_cell.length_b   1.000
_cell.length_c   1.000
_cell.angle_alpha   90.00
_cell.angle_beta   90.00
_cell.angle_gamma   90.00
#
_symmetry.space_group_name_H-M   'P 1'
#
loop_
_entity.id
_entity.type
_entity.pdbx_description
1 polymer ?
#
loop_
_entity_poly.entity_id
_entity_poly.type
_entity_poly.pdbx_seq_one_letter_code
_entity_poly.pdbx_strand_id
1 'polypeptide(L)'
;MALIKRLQTPVRPVPAGGPVPAVPPSAPVSTPTRKVVVLAALDAIVYVDRDSRDLVLEAKTPEALDDLRKRGQSPDAVVVNDTKSSTNRYFFSNEGSIRGESVAFELFKNFAVRLGVSDSAIRQVAALTATPAPAPEPARGPRSTRERTGERPDLFQEVTDKIVNALENGTAPWQKPWAAAFEWPINGTTGKPYHGINVMLLAANEFQDGRYCTFKQAKEKDWSVRKGEHGTPIYFYKPFLKETGEIDPATQEPKMRSIPILKRYTVFNFSQIDGAPAHEFKNEHEVVLSPETKAICDEIIDACGVEIKHGYRISAYSPSEDRVFMPDREAFRSDAHYYASLMHEIGHWTGHSSRLNRQFGASRDSELYAREELRAEMASAMLAMRLGLPAAVENHGAYVAHYLTVLRSDKKEIFRAAKDAEKISRFVLSFHPDFRDEFREEHEAQMAAAVAAGAPEEVFDASDFDFEAEGLEFEGMKL
;
A
#
# COMPACT_ATOMS: atom_id res chain seq x y z
N MET A 1 20.62 -9.51 -3.55
CA MET A 1 20.99 -8.14 -4.04
C MET A 1 21.49 -8.08 -5.49
N ALA A 2 22.32 -9.02 -5.96
CA ALA A 2 22.83 -9.02 -7.35
C ALA A 2 21.74 -9.33 -8.40
N LEU A 3 20.77 -10.21 -8.08
CA LEU A 3 19.65 -10.53 -8.97
C LEU A 3 18.65 -9.36 -9.09
N ILE A 4 18.29 -8.71 -7.97
CA ILE A 4 17.45 -7.48 -7.98
C ILE A 4 18.10 -6.42 -8.87
N LYS A 5 19.41 -6.20 -8.71
CA LYS A 5 20.16 -5.32 -9.62
C LYS A 5 20.12 -5.81 -11.06
N ARG A 6 20.28 -7.10 -11.36
CA ARG A 6 20.27 -7.68 -12.72
C ARG A 6 18.92 -7.53 -13.44
N LEU A 7 17.80 -7.77 -12.76
CA LEU A 7 16.45 -7.49 -13.29
C LEU A 7 16.22 -5.98 -13.54
N GLN A 8 17.06 -5.15 -12.92
CA GLN A 8 17.06 -3.70 -13.01
C GLN A 8 18.23 -3.13 -13.86
N THR A 9 19.12 -3.96 -14.45
CA THR A 9 20.30 -3.48 -15.21
C THR A 9 19.99 -3.36 -16.71
N PRO A 10 20.36 -2.27 -17.40
CA PRO A 10 20.01 -2.04 -18.80
C PRO A 10 20.75 -2.95 -19.80
N VAL A 11 20.03 -3.36 -20.86
CA VAL A 11 20.62 -3.87 -22.11
C VAL A 11 21.21 -2.68 -22.89
N ARG A 12 22.44 -2.81 -23.39
CA ARG A 12 23.14 -1.76 -24.15
C ARG A 12 22.33 -1.30 -25.38
N PRO A 13 22.14 0.02 -25.60
CA PRO A 13 21.53 0.50 -26.82
C PRO A 13 22.50 0.44 -28.01
N VAL A 14 21.95 0.08 -29.17
CA VAL A 14 22.59 0.20 -30.49
C VAL A 14 22.67 1.69 -30.86
N PRO A 15 23.79 2.20 -31.43
CA PRO A 15 23.94 3.62 -31.70
C PRO A 15 23.10 4.06 -32.90
N ALA A 16 22.16 4.99 -32.69
CA ALA A 16 21.47 5.71 -33.76
C ALA A 16 22.12 7.08 -34.01
N GLY A 17 22.11 7.49 -35.28
CA GLY A 17 22.86 8.58 -35.89
C GLY A 17 22.54 10.01 -35.42
N GLY A 18 23.36 10.93 -35.94
CA GLY A 18 23.65 12.28 -35.44
C GLY A 18 22.51 13.33 -35.42
N PRO A 19 22.86 14.55 -34.97
CA PRO A 19 21.91 15.49 -34.38
C PRO A 19 21.18 16.37 -35.42
N VAL A 20 19.90 16.61 -35.17
CA VAL A 20 19.08 17.68 -35.79
C VAL A 20 18.98 18.84 -34.79
N PRO A 21 19.14 20.12 -35.20
CA PRO A 21 19.22 21.25 -34.28
C PRO A 21 17.86 21.60 -33.65
N ALA A 22 17.91 21.98 -32.36
CA ALA A 22 16.76 22.24 -31.50
C ALA A 22 16.09 23.61 -31.74
N VAL A 23 14.75 23.62 -31.62
CA VAL A 23 13.93 24.82 -31.40
C VAL A 23 13.79 24.99 -29.88
N PRO A 24 13.98 26.19 -29.30
CA PRO A 24 13.91 26.37 -27.85
C PRO A 24 12.45 26.25 -27.37
N PRO A 25 12.16 25.45 -26.31
CA PRO A 25 10.83 25.42 -25.73
C PRO A 25 10.58 26.70 -24.91
N SER A 26 9.39 27.26 -25.10
CA SER A 26 8.82 28.31 -24.26
C SER A 26 8.65 27.84 -22.82
N ALA A 27 8.93 28.73 -21.86
CA ALA A 27 8.87 28.47 -20.43
C ALA A 27 7.47 27.97 -19.99
N PRO A 28 7.37 26.92 -19.15
CA PRO A 28 6.09 26.47 -18.62
C PRO A 28 5.56 27.47 -17.59
N VAL A 29 4.39 28.04 -17.87
CA VAL A 29 3.57 28.78 -16.90
C VAL A 29 3.06 27.79 -15.86
N SER A 30 3.35 28.00 -14.58
CA SER A 30 2.83 27.15 -13.50
C SER A 30 1.34 27.41 -13.30
N THR A 31 0.49 26.42 -13.59
CA THR A 31 -0.93 26.47 -13.24
C THR A 31 -1.13 25.81 -11.88
N PRO A 32 -1.59 26.52 -10.83
CA PRO A 32 -1.89 25.90 -9.55
C PRO A 32 -3.11 24.97 -9.68
N THR A 33 -2.94 23.71 -9.26
CA THR A 33 -3.97 22.67 -9.24
C THR A 33 -5.17 23.09 -8.40
N ARG A 34 -6.32 23.37 -9.04
CA ARG A 34 -7.61 23.52 -8.36
C ARG A 34 -8.00 22.17 -7.74
N LYS A 35 -8.51 22.15 -6.51
CA LYS A 35 -9.14 20.94 -5.94
C LYS A 35 -10.48 20.73 -6.65
N VAL A 36 -10.64 19.60 -7.32
CA VAL A 36 -11.82 19.26 -8.13
C VAL A 36 -12.37 17.92 -7.65
N VAL A 37 -13.68 17.80 -7.56
CA VAL A 37 -14.39 16.54 -7.30
C VAL A 37 -15.12 16.13 -8.58
N VAL A 38 -14.90 14.91 -9.05
CA VAL A 38 -15.56 14.38 -10.25
C VAL A 38 -16.84 13.66 -9.86
N LEU A 39 -17.97 14.08 -10.42
CA LEU A 39 -19.27 13.44 -10.24
C LEU A 39 -19.60 12.60 -11.47
N ALA A 40 -19.09 11.37 -11.50
CA ALA A 40 -19.29 10.45 -12.63
C ALA A 40 -20.77 10.22 -12.97
N ALA A 41 -21.65 10.19 -11.96
CA ALA A 41 -23.10 10.03 -12.15
C ALA A 41 -23.75 11.19 -12.93
N LEU A 42 -23.14 12.37 -12.94
CA LEU A 42 -23.64 13.56 -13.60
C LEU A 42 -22.82 13.95 -14.84
N ASP A 43 -21.75 13.20 -15.13
CA ASP A 43 -20.73 13.55 -16.13
C ASP A 43 -20.26 15.02 -16.00
N ALA A 44 -20.01 15.42 -14.75
CA ALA A 44 -19.70 16.79 -14.36
C ALA A 44 -18.60 16.83 -13.29
N ILE A 45 -17.95 17.97 -13.17
CA ILE A 45 -16.97 18.27 -12.12
C ILE A 45 -17.49 19.36 -11.20
N VAL A 46 -17.05 19.34 -9.94
CA VAL A 46 -17.38 20.36 -8.94
C VAL A 46 -16.11 20.91 -8.32
N TYR A 47 -16.03 22.24 -8.22
CA TYR A 47 -14.91 22.95 -7.62
C TYR A 47 -15.38 24.26 -7.00
N VAL A 48 -14.54 24.90 -6.18
CA VAL A 48 -14.82 26.26 -5.67
C VAL A 48 -14.12 27.27 -6.56
N ASP A 49 -14.87 28.22 -7.11
CA ASP A 49 -14.30 29.29 -7.94
C ASP A 49 -13.35 30.15 -7.10
N ARG A 50 -12.21 30.52 -7.69
CA ARG A 50 -11.17 31.25 -6.94
C ARG A 50 -11.57 32.69 -6.65
N ASP A 51 -12.32 33.31 -7.56
CA ASP A 51 -12.61 34.74 -7.52
C ASP A 51 -13.93 34.99 -6.79
N SER A 52 -14.97 34.22 -7.09
CA SER A 52 -16.27 34.38 -6.41
C SER A 52 -16.40 33.59 -5.11
N ARG A 53 -15.54 32.57 -4.90
CA ARG A 53 -15.67 31.58 -3.82
C ARG A 53 -16.99 30.81 -3.84
N ASP A 54 -17.69 30.83 -4.96
CA ASP A 54 -18.90 30.04 -5.15
C ASP A 54 -18.53 28.60 -5.47
N LEU A 55 -19.43 27.69 -5.11
CA LEU A 55 -19.34 26.31 -5.54
C LEU A 55 -19.84 26.23 -6.98
N VAL A 56 -19.03 25.67 -7.88
CA VAL A 56 -19.31 25.59 -9.31
C VAL A 56 -19.44 24.14 -9.73
N LEU A 57 -20.54 23.80 -10.39
CA LEU A 57 -20.71 22.57 -11.14
C LEU A 57 -20.46 22.86 -12.63
N GLU A 58 -19.49 22.18 -13.23
CA GLU A 58 -19.16 22.29 -14.65
C GLU A 58 -19.48 20.95 -15.34
N ALA A 59 -20.49 20.97 -16.23
CA ALA A 59 -20.88 19.81 -17.04
C ALA A 59 -20.03 19.74 -18.32
N LYS A 60 -20.04 18.60 -19.04
CA LYS A 60 -19.33 18.49 -20.32
C LYS A 60 -19.79 19.48 -21.39
N THR A 61 -21.10 19.76 -21.48
CA THR A 61 -21.66 20.68 -22.47
C THR A 61 -22.76 21.55 -21.87
N PRO A 62 -23.09 22.70 -22.48
CA PRO A 62 -24.23 23.53 -22.08
C PRO A 62 -25.57 22.77 -22.10
N GLU A 63 -25.76 21.86 -23.05
CA GLU A 63 -26.98 21.03 -23.17
C GLU A 63 -27.09 20.01 -22.03
N ALA A 64 -25.96 19.38 -21.65
CA ALA A 64 -25.89 18.49 -20.51
C ALA A 64 -26.20 19.23 -19.21
N LEU A 65 -25.76 20.49 -19.10
CA LEU A 65 -26.10 21.32 -17.96
C LEU A 65 -27.59 21.68 -17.94
N ASP A 66 -28.20 22.00 -19.09
CA ASP A 66 -29.64 22.31 -19.17
C ASP A 66 -30.51 21.12 -18.76
N ASP A 67 -30.12 19.89 -19.14
CA ASP A 67 -30.76 18.66 -18.70
C ASP A 67 -30.63 18.44 -17.17
N LEU A 68 -29.42 18.58 -16.63
CA LEU A 68 -29.18 18.50 -15.18
C LEU A 68 -30.02 19.52 -14.40
N ARG A 69 -30.14 20.74 -14.92
CA ARG A 69 -30.97 21.80 -14.33
C ARG A 69 -32.44 21.42 -14.31
N LYS A 70 -32.99 20.92 -15.43
CA LYS A 70 -34.40 20.48 -15.50
C LYS A 70 -34.69 19.34 -14.52
N ARG A 71 -33.79 18.37 -14.41
CA ARG A 71 -33.95 17.23 -13.49
C ARG A 71 -33.76 17.61 -12.02
N GLY A 72 -32.99 18.66 -11.72
CA GLY A 72 -32.68 19.10 -10.35
C GLY A 72 -33.51 20.26 -9.79
N GLN A 73 -34.45 20.84 -10.55
CA GLN A 73 -35.20 22.05 -10.15
C GLN A 73 -35.96 21.93 -8.80
N SER A 74 -35.90 22.99 -7.99
CA SER A 74 -36.66 23.19 -6.74
C SER A 74 -37.62 24.37 -6.88
N PRO A 75 -38.86 24.32 -6.36
CA PRO A 75 -39.77 25.47 -6.35
C PRO A 75 -39.23 26.68 -5.55
N ASP A 76 -38.37 26.44 -4.54
CA ASP A 76 -37.93 27.45 -3.57
C ASP A 76 -36.48 27.95 -3.77
N ALA A 77 -35.81 27.61 -4.87
CA ALA A 77 -34.42 28.02 -5.09
C ALA A 77 -34.36 29.41 -5.74
N VAL A 78 -33.81 30.41 -5.04
CA VAL A 78 -33.36 31.67 -5.66
C VAL A 78 -32.14 31.34 -6.53
N VAL A 79 -32.38 31.15 -7.83
CA VAL A 79 -31.35 30.87 -8.82
C VAL A 79 -30.77 32.20 -9.29
N VAL A 80 -29.54 32.52 -8.87
CA VAL A 80 -28.76 33.57 -9.51
C VAL A 80 -28.14 32.99 -10.77
N ASN A 81 -28.79 33.22 -11.91
CA ASN A 81 -28.04 33.63 -13.09
C ASN A 81 -28.95 34.41 -14.03
N ASP A 82 -28.54 35.64 -14.30
CA ASP A 82 -29.05 36.45 -15.38
C ASP A 82 -28.79 35.71 -16.70
N THR A 83 -29.87 35.54 -17.46
CA THR A 83 -29.98 35.36 -18.90
C THR A 83 -28.96 34.46 -19.65
N LYS A 84 -29.51 33.40 -20.30
CA LYS A 84 -29.03 32.77 -21.55
C LYS A 84 -27.51 32.87 -21.83
N SER A 85 -26.69 32.03 -21.20
CA SER A 85 -25.26 31.96 -21.55
C SER A 85 -24.89 30.58 -22.09
N SER A 86 -24.08 30.58 -23.14
CA SER A 86 -23.46 29.44 -23.84
C SER A 86 -22.46 28.66 -22.97
N THR A 87 -22.70 28.60 -21.66
CA THR A 87 -21.76 28.10 -20.67
C THR A 87 -22.23 26.78 -20.09
N ASN A 88 -21.26 25.90 -19.84
CA ASN A 88 -21.43 24.60 -19.20
C ASN A 88 -21.27 24.66 -17.68
N ARG A 89 -21.35 25.87 -17.07
CA ARG A 89 -21.10 26.11 -15.65
C ARG A 89 -22.35 26.57 -14.90
N TYR A 90 -22.56 26.02 -13.71
CA TYR A 90 -23.66 26.32 -12.81
C TYR A 90 -23.13 26.70 -11.44
N PHE A 91 -23.49 27.89 -10.98
CA PHE A 91 -22.95 28.50 -9.77
C PHE A 91 -23.97 28.37 -8.62
N PHE A 92 -23.49 27.89 -7.48
CA PHE A 92 -24.23 27.91 -6.22
C PHE A 92 -23.65 29.06 -5.38
N SER A 93 -24.41 30.16 -5.28
CA SER A 93 -23.98 31.38 -4.59
C SER A 93 -23.82 31.18 -3.08
N ASN A 94 -22.78 31.81 -2.52
CA ASN A 94 -22.48 31.82 -1.09
C ASN A 94 -23.07 33.03 -0.33
N GLU A 95 -24.02 33.78 -0.91
CA GLU A 95 -24.68 34.90 -0.23
C GLU A 95 -25.63 34.40 0.89
N GLY A 96 -25.11 34.34 2.12
CA GLY A 96 -25.85 34.02 3.35
C GLY A 96 -25.38 32.74 4.06
N SER A 97 -25.72 32.60 5.34
CA SER A 97 -25.50 31.39 6.15
C SER A 97 -26.79 30.97 6.84
N ILE A 98 -27.13 29.68 6.77
CA ILE A 98 -28.20 29.06 7.54
C ILE A 98 -27.55 28.04 8.48
N ARG A 99 -27.74 28.21 9.80
CA ARG A 99 -27.30 27.24 10.83
C ARG A 99 -25.82 26.83 10.78
N GLY A 100 -24.92 27.72 10.31
CA GLY A 100 -23.47 27.46 10.32
C GLY A 100 -22.95 26.59 9.17
N GLU A 101 -23.82 26.20 8.22
CA GLU A 101 -23.43 25.52 6.99
C GLU A 101 -23.44 26.51 5.80
N SER A 102 -22.59 26.27 4.79
CA SER A 102 -22.56 27.08 3.56
C SER A 102 -23.87 26.90 2.81
N VAL A 103 -24.57 28.00 2.52
CA VAL A 103 -25.81 27.98 1.72
C VAL A 103 -25.56 27.38 0.33
N ALA A 104 -24.41 27.67 -0.27
CA ALA A 104 -23.98 27.08 -1.53
C ALA A 104 -23.90 25.54 -1.47
N PHE A 105 -23.33 24.99 -0.39
CA PHE A 105 -23.23 23.54 -0.22
C PHE A 105 -24.59 22.88 0.02
N GLU A 106 -25.46 23.48 0.84
CA GLU A 106 -26.79 22.92 1.08
C GLU A 106 -27.68 22.97 -0.18
N LEU A 107 -27.58 24.03 -1.00
CA LEU A 107 -28.24 24.08 -2.31
C LEU A 107 -27.70 22.98 -3.26
N PHE A 108 -26.38 22.81 -3.31
CA PHE A 108 -25.75 21.75 -4.09
C PHE A 108 -26.15 20.36 -3.60
N LYS A 109 -26.15 20.10 -2.29
CA LYS A 109 -26.49 18.82 -1.68
C LYS A 109 -27.93 18.43 -2.02
N ASN A 110 -28.87 19.35 -1.87
CA ASN A 110 -30.27 19.12 -2.24
C ASN A 110 -30.42 18.83 -3.74
N PHE A 111 -29.67 19.53 -4.58
CA PHE A 111 -29.60 19.28 -6.02
C PHE A 111 -29.00 17.89 -6.35
N ALA A 112 -27.89 17.53 -5.71
CA ALA A 112 -27.16 16.28 -5.92
C ALA A 112 -27.97 15.05 -5.46
N VAL A 113 -28.64 15.13 -4.32
CA VAL A 113 -29.52 14.05 -3.80
C VAL A 113 -30.66 13.74 -4.78
N ARG A 114 -31.29 14.76 -5.37
CA ARG A 114 -32.38 14.57 -6.35
C ARG A 114 -31.90 13.89 -7.63
N LEU A 115 -30.65 14.09 -8.00
CA LEU A 115 -30.03 13.47 -9.17
C LEU A 115 -29.37 12.12 -8.85
N GLY A 116 -29.56 11.57 -7.64
CA GLY A 116 -29.06 10.25 -7.27
C GLY A 116 -27.55 10.19 -7.05
N VAL A 117 -26.91 11.32 -6.76
CA VAL A 117 -25.48 11.35 -6.39
C VAL A 117 -25.30 10.69 -5.02
N SER A 118 -24.27 9.84 -4.89
CA SER A 118 -24.02 9.09 -3.65
C SER A 118 -23.60 10.01 -2.50
N ASP A 119 -23.93 9.61 -1.26
CA ASP A 119 -23.52 10.31 -0.04
C ASP A 119 -22.01 10.49 0.07
N SER A 120 -21.24 9.54 -0.49
CA SER A 120 -19.77 9.61 -0.52
C SER A 120 -19.29 10.78 -1.40
N ALA A 121 -19.85 10.93 -2.59
CA ALA A 121 -19.52 12.03 -3.49
C ALA A 121 -19.98 13.40 -2.94
N ILE A 122 -21.13 13.44 -2.27
CA ILE A 122 -21.62 14.65 -1.57
C ILE A 122 -20.64 15.07 -0.44
N ARG A 123 -20.12 14.11 0.33
CA ARG A 123 -19.10 14.40 1.37
C ARG A 123 -17.79 14.93 0.80
N GLN A 124 -17.36 14.44 -0.36
CA GLN A 124 -16.18 14.97 -1.04
C GLN A 124 -16.38 16.42 -1.47
N VAL A 125 -17.57 16.78 -1.97
CA VAL A 125 -17.90 18.18 -2.30
C VAL A 125 -17.97 19.04 -1.04
N ALA A 126 -18.47 18.52 0.09
CA ALA A 126 -18.51 19.23 1.37
C ALA A 126 -17.10 19.68 1.83
N ALA A 127 -16.10 18.83 1.60
CA ALA A 127 -14.71 19.11 1.93
C ALA A 127 -14.09 20.25 1.10
N LEU A 128 -14.68 20.59 -0.06
CA LEU A 128 -14.25 21.74 -0.86
C LEU A 128 -14.69 23.08 -0.24
N THR A 129 -15.85 23.10 0.43
CA THR A 129 -16.45 24.31 1.03
C THR A 129 -16.13 24.49 2.52
N ALA A 130 -15.49 23.50 3.15
CA ALA A 130 -15.12 23.57 4.56
C ALA A 130 -14.04 24.66 4.79
N THR A 131 -14.37 25.68 5.57
CA THR A 131 -13.39 26.70 5.99
C THR A 131 -12.33 26.02 6.87
N PRO A 132 -11.03 26.10 6.53
CA PRO A 132 -9.99 25.59 7.42
C PRO A 132 -10.05 26.36 8.75
N ALA A 133 -10.14 25.63 9.86
CA ALA A 133 -10.12 26.23 11.19
C ALA A 133 -8.85 27.08 11.37
N PRO A 134 -8.96 28.31 11.93
CA PRO A 134 -7.80 29.17 12.10
C PRO A 134 -6.79 28.50 13.04
N ALA A 135 -5.53 28.42 12.60
CA ALA A 135 -4.43 27.97 13.44
C ALA A 135 -4.24 28.96 14.60
N PRO A 136 -4.11 28.50 15.86
CA PRO A 136 -3.88 29.42 16.97
C PRO A 136 -2.48 30.03 16.88
N GLU A 137 -2.41 31.36 16.94
CA GLU A 137 -1.15 32.11 17.07
C GLU A 137 -0.42 31.81 18.39
N PRO A 138 0.93 31.86 18.42
CA PRO A 138 1.69 31.51 19.59
C PRO A 138 1.71 32.66 20.61
N ALA A 139 0.82 32.63 21.60
CA ALA A 139 0.96 33.45 22.80
C ALA A 139 2.11 32.91 23.67
N ARG A 140 3.13 33.73 23.90
CA ARG A 140 4.15 33.52 24.94
C ARG A 140 3.49 33.73 26.32
N GLY A 141 3.13 32.63 26.99
CA GLY A 141 2.71 32.57 28.39
C GLY A 141 3.56 31.57 29.19
N PRO A 142 3.61 31.65 30.53
CA PRO A 142 4.60 30.97 31.34
C PRO A 142 4.44 29.45 31.27
N ARG A 143 5.56 28.73 31.30
CA ARG A 143 5.65 27.26 31.25
C ARG A 143 4.62 26.62 32.19
N SER A 144 3.50 26.18 31.62
CA SER A 144 2.63 25.19 32.22
C SER A 144 3.33 23.84 32.07
N THR A 145 3.73 23.25 33.20
CA THR A 145 3.98 21.82 33.30
C THR A 145 2.70 21.10 32.93
N ARG A 146 2.58 20.72 31.65
CA ARG A 146 1.48 19.89 31.17
C ARG A 146 1.63 18.54 31.86
N GLU A 147 0.81 18.29 32.87
CA GLU A 147 0.60 16.94 33.38
C GLU A 147 0.17 16.08 32.21
N ARG A 148 1.05 15.14 31.85
CA ARG A 148 0.84 14.17 30.79
C ARG A 148 -0.14 13.16 31.35
N THR A 149 -1.42 13.26 31.02
CA THR A 149 -2.36 12.16 31.22
C THR A 149 -1.77 10.94 30.52
N GLY A 150 -1.32 9.98 31.33
CA GLY A 150 -0.22 9.09 31.00
C GLY A 150 -0.61 7.81 30.29
N GLU A 151 -1.46 7.85 29.27
CA GLU A 151 -1.64 6.68 28.39
C GLU A 151 -0.63 6.73 27.25
N ARG A 152 0.20 5.68 27.17
CA ARG A 152 1.11 5.51 26.03
C ARG A 152 0.25 5.27 24.78
N PRO A 153 0.55 5.88 23.63
CA PRO A 153 -0.17 5.62 22.40
C PRO A 153 -0.19 4.13 22.08
N ASP A 154 -1.37 3.60 21.76
CA ASP A 154 -1.51 2.22 21.31
C ASP A 154 -1.03 2.09 19.87
N LEU A 155 0.24 1.70 19.72
CA LEU A 155 0.87 1.58 18.41
C LEU A 155 0.24 0.50 17.52
N PHE A 156 -0.41 -0.52 18.10
CA PHE A 156 -1.14 -1.52 17.31
C PHE A 156 -2.40 -0.91 16.70
N GLN A 157 -3.12 -0.14 17.50
CA GLN A 157 -4.31 0.57 17.03
C GLN A 157 -3.94 1.62 15.97
N GLU A 158 -2.87 2.39 16.20
CA GLU A 158 -2.37 3.40 15.25
C GLU A 158 -2.13 2.81 13.84
N VAL A 159 -1.46 1.65 13.76
CA VAL A 159 -1.20 0.97 12.49
C VAL A 159 -2.49 0.41 11.87
N THR A 160 -3.33 -0.21 12.70
CA THR A 160 -4.59 -0.78 12.24
C THR A 160 -5.51 0.28 11.67
N ASP A 161 -5.68 1.41 12.36
CA ASP A 161 -6.49 2.54 11.90
C ASP A 161 -5.97 3.09 10.58
N LYS A 162 -4.64 3.21 10.43
CA LYS A 162 -4.04 3.67 9.17
C LYS A 162 -4.40 2.75 8.00
N ILE A 163 -4.37 1.42 8.21
CA ILE A 163 -4.71 0.44 7.17
C ILE A 163 -6.22 0.39 6.92
N VAL A 164 -7.04 0.44 7.96
CA VAL A 164 -8.50 0.53 7.85
C VAL A 164 -8.90 1.75 7.03
N ASN A 165 -8.32 2.92 7.33
CA ASN A 165 -8.55 4.14 6.55
C ASN A 165 -8.09 3.97 5.08
N ALA A 166 -6.97 3.30 4.84
CA ALA A 166 -6.50 3.06 3.48
C ALA A 166 -7.47 2.14 2.70
N LEU A 167 -7.96 1.06 3.32
CA LEU A 167 -8.95 0.15 2.76
C LEU A 167 -10.29 0.83 2.46
N GLU A 168 -10.80 1.65 3.38
CA GLU A 168 -12.04 2.41 3.19
C GLU A 168 -11.97 3.39 2.03
N ASN A 169 -10.78 3.95 1.78
CA ASN A 169 -10.52 4.85 0.67
C ASN A 169 -10.10 4.14 -0.62
N GLY A 170 -10.01 2.80 -0.63
CA GLY A 170 -9.53 2.02 -1.80
C GLY A 170 -8.07 2.29 -2.16
N THR A 171 -7.25 2.66 -1.16
CA THR A 171 -5.84 3.05 -1.30
C THR A 171 -4.90 2.13 -0.53
N ALA A 172 -5.40 1.00 -0.02
CA ALA A 172 -4.55 0.02 0.63
C ALA A 172 -3.45 -0.46 -0.34
N PRO A 173 -2.22 -0.73 0.14
CA PRO A 173 -1.08 -1.03 -0.73
C PRO A 173 -1.36 -2.14 -1.73
N TRP A 174 -1.98 -3.24 -1.28
CA TRP A 174 -2.33 -4.40 -2.10
C TRP A 174 -3.54 -4.17 -3.03
N GLN A 175 -4.31 -3.09 -2.85
CA GLN A 175 -5.42 -2.72 -3.73
C GLN A 175 -5.01 -1.74 -4.83
N LYS A 176 -3.84 -1.10 -4.71
CA LYS A 176 -3.40 -0.11 -5.69
C LYS A 176 -3.09 -0.82 -7.01
N PRO A 177 -3.68 -0.40 -8.14
CA PRO A 177 -3.31 -0.91 -9.45
C PRO A 177 -1.94 -0.32 -9.79
N TRP A 178 -0.87 -0.99 -9.37
CA TRP A 178 0.48 -0.52 -9.62
C TRP A 178 0.74 -0.49 -11.13
N ALA A 179 0.77 0.72 -11.70
CA ALA A 179 1.15 0.94 -13.09
C ALA A 179 2.66 0.74 -13.31
N ALA A 180 3.45 0.86 -12.25
CA ALA A 180 4.89 0.62 -12.23
C ALA A 180 5.23 -0.35 -11.09
N ALA A 181 6.18 -1.25 -11.31
CA ALA A 181 6.69 -2.14 -10.29
C ALA A 181 7.23 -1.33 -9.10
N PHE A 182 6.59 -1.43 -7.94
CA PHE A 182 7.09 -0.83 -6.71
C PHE A 182 8.32 -1.61 -6.25
N GLU A 183 9.41 -0.90 -5.97
CA GLU A 183 10.60 -1.53 -5.43
C GLU A 183 10.38 -1.99 -4.00
N TRP A 184 10.94 -3.15 -3.65
CA TRP A 184 10.94 -3.61 -2.28
C TRP A 184 11.62 -2.56 -1.37
N PRO A 185 10.95 -2.10 -0.30
CA PRO A 185 11.53 -1.07 0.55
C PRO A 185 12.80 -1.56 1.24
N ILE A 186 13.87 -0.76 1.17
CA ILE A 186 15.15 -1.03 1.84
C ILE A 186 15.61 0.16 2.68
N ASN A 187 16.44 -0.10 3.70
CA ASN A 187 17.20 0.95 4.33
C ASN A 187 18.34 1.37 3.40
N GLY A 188 18.24 2.57 2.82
CA GLY A 188 19.18 3.04 1.80
C GLY A 188 20.60 3.31 2.32
N THR A 189 20.83 3.33 3.63
CA THR A 189 22.18 3.48 4.20
C THR A 189 22.87 2.15 4.52
N THR A 190 22.11 1.09 4.79
CA THR A 190 22.64 -0.23 5.14
C THR A 190 22.43 -1.28 4.06
N GLY A 191 21.55 -1.02 3.10
CA GLY A 191 21.12 -1.99 2.08
C GLY A 191 20.17 -3.06 2.57
N LYS A 192 19.79 -3.07 3.86
CA LYS A 192 18.95 -4.12 4.44
C LYS A 192 17.47 -3.94 4.05
N PRO A 193 16.75 -5.00 3.64
CA PRO A 193 15.32 -4.90 3.35
C PRO A 193 14.50 -4.60 4.61
N TYR A 194 13.33 -3.99 4.41
CA TYR A 194 12.27 -3.97 5.43
C TYR A 194 11.42 -5.24 5.33
N HIS A 195 10.74 -5.56 6.44
CA HIS A 195 9.99 -6.81 6.64
C HIS A 195 8.57 -6.55 7.17
N GLY A 196 7.70 -7.52 6.96
CA GLY A 196 6.32 -7.59 7.46
C GLY A 196 5.53 -6.33 7.16
N ILE A 197 4.89 -5.80 8.21
CA ILE A 197 3.99 -4.64 8.06
C ILE A 197 4.71 -3.38 7.55
N ASN A 198 6.03 -3.26 7.77
CA ASN A 198 6.78 -2.10 7.30
C ASN A 198 6.87 -2.05 5.78
N VAL A 199 6.90 -3.21 5.10
CA VAL A 199 6.84 -3.28 3.64
C VAL A 199 5.57 -2.61 3.14
N MET A 200 4.43 -2.99 3.72
CA MET A 200 3.13 -2.44 3.35
C MET A 200 2.99 -0.96 3.71
N LEU A 201 3.47 -0.55 4.89
CA LEU A 201 3.41 0.85 5.32
C LEU A 201 4.25 1.78 4.45
N LEU A 202 5.38 1.29 3.94
CA LEU A 202 6.28 2.06 3.06
C LEU A 202 5.76 2.04 1.62
N ALA A 203 5.27 0.89 1.13
CA ALA A 203 4.62 0.76 -0.18
C ALA A 203 3.29 1.54 -0.27
N ALA A 204 2.64 1.84 0.86
CA ALA A 204 1.46 2.69 0.90
C ALA A 204 1.74 4.13 0.42
N ASN A 205 2.97 4.61 0.56
CA ASN A 205 3.36 5.94 0.13
C ASN A 205 3.42 6.04 -1.39
N GLU A 206 3.45 7.27 -1.91
CA GLU A 206 3.44 7.55 -3.35
C GLU A 206 4.86 7.71 -3.93
N PHE A 207 5.89 7.24 -3.21
CA PHE A 207 7.28 7.36 -3.64
C PHE A 207 7.68 6.19 -4.52
N GLN A 208 8.30 6.47 -5.67
CA GLN A 208 8.85 5.44 -6.55
C GLN A 208 10.17 4.85 -6.03
N ASP A 209 10.94 5.61 -5.23
CA ASP A 209 12.23 5.16 -4.70
C ASP A 209 11.99 4.22 -3.51
N GLY A 210 12.48 2.98 -3.58
CA GLY A 210 12.36 2.02 -2.48
C GLY A 210 13.25 2.33 -1.27
N ARG A 211 14.13 3.33 -1.33
CA ARG A 211 15.15 3.59 -0.30
C ARG A 211 14.66 4.58 0.74
N TYR A 212 14.82 4.18 2.00
CA TYR A 212 14.46 4.99 3.17
C TYR A 212 15.59 5.05 4.17
N CYS A 213 15.70 6.15 4.92
CA CYS A 213 16.59 6.21 6.09
C CYS A 213 16.02 7.11 7.19
N THR A 214 16.49 6.92 8.42
CA THR A 214 16.14 7.82 9.52
C THR A 214 16.77 9.20 9.33
N PHE A 215 16.23 10.23 9.99
CA PHE A 215 16.85 11.56 10.01
C PHE A 215 18.29 11.52 10.52
N LYS A 216 18.56 10.66 11.52
CA LYS A 216 19.90 10.49 12.08
C LYS A 216 20.87 9.92 11.04
N GLN A 217 20.45 8.88 10.32
CA GLN A 217 21.24 8.27 9.25
C GLN A 217 21.53 9.25 8.10
N ALA A 218 20.54 10.06 7.70
CA ALA A 218 20.74 11.12 6.71
C ALA A 218 21.80 12.13 7.17
N LYS A 219 21.70 12.59 8.42
CA LYS A 219 22.67 13.53 9.01
C LYS A 219 24.07 12.94 9.14
N GLU A 220 24.21 11.66 9.49
CA GLU A 220 25.50 10.95 9.54
C GLU A 220 26.17 10.81 8.16
N LYS A 221 25.42 11.00 7.07
CA LYS A 221 25.90 11.02 5.69
C LYS A 221 26.01 12.42 5.09
N ASP A 222 25.89 13.46 5.92
CA ASP A 222 25.85 14.87 5.51
C ASP A 222 24.71 15.20 4.52
N TRP A 223 23.61 14.43 4.57
CA TRP A 223 22.39 14.69 3.82
C TRP A 223 21.38 15.48 4.66
N SER A 224 20.48 16.21 4.01
CA SER A 224 19.48 17.04 4.68
C SER A 224 18.07 16.71 4.24
N VAL A 225 17.21 16.29 5.17
CA VAL A 225 15.76 16.21 4.92
C VAL A 225 15.25 17.62 4.63
N ARG A 226 14.52 17.81 3.54
CA ARG A 226 13.98 19.12 3.17
C ARG A 226 12.97 19.61 4.20
N LYS A 227 12.96 20.93 4.41
CA LYS A 227 12.05 21.57 5.35
C LYS A 227 10.60 21.39 4.88
N GLY A 228 9.76 20.85 5.75
CA GLY A 228 8.34 20.60 5.47
C GLY A 228 8.03 19.15 5.06
N GLU A 229 9.04 18.34 4.79
CA GLU A 229 8.84 16.91 4.51
C GLU A 229 8.40 16.15 5.76
N HIS A 230 7.49 15.20 5.59
CA HIS A 230 6.97 14.34 6.65
C HIS A 230 7.51 12.92 6.47
N GLY A 231 8.06 12.35 7.54
CA GLY A 231 8.56 10.98 7.52
C GLY A 231 7.45 9.94 7.70
N THR A 232 7.68 8.74 7.22
CA THR A 232 6.79 7.58 7.39
C THR A 232 7.13 6.83 8.68
N PRO A 233 6.13 6.52 9.53
CA PRO A 233 6.35 5.69 10.70
C PRO A 233 6.53 4.22 10.31
N ILE A 234 7.53 3.57 10.92
CA ILE A 234 7.79 2.13 10.84
C ILE A 234 7.93 1.55 12.25
N TYR A 235 7.76 0.24 12.39
CA TYR A 235 7.62 -0.40 13.70
C TYR A 235 8.51 -1.64 13.82
N PHE A 236 9.20 -1.76 14.95
CA PHE A 236 10.04 -2.92 15.29
C PHE A 236 9.70 -3.44 16.68
N TYR A 237 9.77 -4.75 16.87
CA TYR A 237 9.72 -5.34 18.19
C TYR A 237 11.10 -5.26 18.85
N LYS A 238 11.12 -4.80 20.10
CA LYS A 238 12.31 -4.85 20.95
C LYS A 238 12.00 -5.71 22.18
N PRO A 239 12.84 -6.72 22.51
CA PRO A 239 12.67 -7.47 23.74
C PRO A 239 12.86 -6.54 24.94
N PHE A 240 11.96 -6.66 25.91
CA PHE A 240 12.05 -6.01 27.21
C PHE A 240 12.03 -7.08 28.28
N LEU A 241 13.15 -7.23 28.99
CA LEU A 241 13.28 -8.17 30.08
C LEU A 241 12.55 -7.61 31.31
N LYS A 242 11.63 -8.39 31.86
CA LYS A 242 10.88 -8.07 33.07
C LYS A 242 11.02 -9.23 34.05
N GLU A 243 11.34 -8.93 35.31
CA GLU A 243 11.34 -9.91 36.40
C GLU A 243 9.94 -10.52 36.58
N THR A 244 9.87 -11.84 36.71
CA THR A 244 8.61 -12.56 36.92
C THR A 244 8.19 -12.63 38.38
N GLY A 245 9.10 -12.34 39.31
CA GLY A 245 8.90 -12.56 40.75
C GLY A 245 9.12 -14.02 41.19
N GLU A 246 9.45 -14.92 40.25
CA GLU A 246 9.93 -16.27 40.54
C GLU A 246 11.46 -16.26 40.62
N ILE A 247 12.05 -17.15 41.42
CA ILE A 247 13.49 -17.38 41.46
C ILE A 247 13.76 -18.66 40.67
N ASP A 248 14.78 -18.63 39.81
CA ASP A 248 15.22 -19.83 39.10
C ASP A 248 15.86 -20.80 40.11
N PRO A 249 15.34 -22.04 40.24
CA PRO A 249 15.83 -23.00 41.23
C PRO A 249 17.26 -23.48 40.96
N ALA A 250 17.79 -23.33 39.74
CA ALA A 250 19.16 -23.71 39.39
C ALA A 250 20.17 -22.57 39.65
N THR A 251 19.81 -21.32 39.32
CA THR A 251 20.75 -20.18 39.44
C THR A 251 20.56 -19.35 40.70
N GLN A 252 19.45 -19.52 41.43
CA GLN A 252 19.00 -18.68 42.55
C GLN A 252 18.83 -17.18 42.18
N GLU A 253 18.74 -16.85 40.90
CA GLU A 253 18.51 -15.49 40.42
C GLU A 253 17.03 -15.24 40.07
N PRO A 254 16.56 -13.97 40.07
CA PRO A 254 15.23 -13.64 39.60
C PRO A 254 15.03 -14.09 38.16
N LYS A 255 14.00 -14.90 37.93
CA LYS A 255 13.63 -15.35 36.59
C LYS A 255 13.15 -14.16 35.77
N MET A 256 13.79 -13.94 34.62
CA MET A 256 13.45 -12.88 33.68
C MET A 256 12.52 -13.42 32.60
N ARG A 257 11.46 -12.67 32.28
CA ARG A 257 10.64 -12.90 31.09
C ARG A 257 10.89 -11.82 30.07
N SER A 258 11.24 -12.22 28.85
CA SER A 258 11.28 -11.31 27.71
C SER A 258 9.86 -11.01 27.22
N ILE A 259 9.50 -9.73 27.17
CA ILE A 259 8.23 -9.25 26.63
C ILE A 259 8.53 -8.41 25.39
N PRO A 260 7.97 -8.74 24.21
CA PRO A 260 8.18 -7.94 23.01
C PRO A 260 7.43 -6.61 23.12
N ILE A 261 8.16 -5.49 23.00
CA ILE A 261 7.59 -4.14 22.97
C ILE A 261 7.69 -3.59 21.56
N LEU A 262 6.55 -3.20 20.99
CA LEU A 262 6.52 -2.49 19.71
C LEU A 262 7.09 -1.08 19.88
N LYS A 263 8.02 -0.70 18.99
CA LYS A 263 8.67 0.61 18.96
C LYS A 263 8.45 1.25 17.60
N ARG A 264 8.05 2.51 17.61
CA ARG A 264 7.91 3.35 16.42
C ARG A 264 9.21 4.09 16.12
N TYR A 265 9.62 4.07 14.86
CA TYR A 265 10.67 4.90 14.28
C TYR A 265 10.10 5.69 13.12
N THR A 266 10.79 6.75 12.72
CA THR A 266 10.41 7.58 11.57
C THR A 266 11.53 7.54 10.54
N VAL A 267 11.17 7.20 9.31
CA VAL A 267 12.08 7.16 8.16
C VAL A 267 11.60 8.11 7.08
N PHE A 268 12.53 8.61 6.29
CA PHE A 268 12.30 9.51 5.17
C PHE A 268 12.73 8.79 3.90
N ASN A 269 11.92 8.94 2.85
CA ASN A 269 12.27 8.44 1.55
C ASN A 269 13.45 9.23 0.98
N PHE A 270 14.33 8.60 0.19
CA PHE A 270 15.48 9.28 -0.41
C PHE A 270 15.08 10.47 -1.28
N SER A 271 13.91 10.43 -1.93
CA SER A 271 13.37 11.58 -2.66
C SER A 271 13.15 12.81 -1.78
N GLN A 272 12.97 12.66 -0.46
CA GLN A 272 12.74 13.73 0.52
C GLN A 272 14.03 14.39 1.04
N ILE A 273 15.20 13.91 0.60
CA ILE A 273 16.50 14.20 1.21
C ILE A 273 17.44 14.82 0.17
N ASP A 274 17.91 16.03 0.44
CA ASP A 274 18.93 16.69 -0.36
C ASP A 274 20.31 16.11 -0.05
N GLY A 275 21.11 15.87 -1.11
CA GLY A 275 22.43 15.24 -1.02
C GLY A 275 22.42 13.72 -1.07
N ALA A 276 21.24 13.08 -0.99
CA ALA A 276 21.12 11.63 -1.16
C ALA A 276 21.41 11.21 -2.62
N PRO A 277 22.03 10.03 -2.85
CA PRO A 277 22.28 9.51 -4.19
C PRO A 277 20.99 9.41 -5.01
N ALA A 278 21.04 9.89 -6.26
CA ALA A 278 19.90 9.76 -7.18
C ALA A 278 19.49 8.29 -7.37
N HIS A 279 18.22 8.08 -7.67
CA HIS A 279 17.69 6.80 -8.14
C HIS A 279 17.27 6.95 -9.59
N GLU A 280 17.69 6.02 -10.44
CA GLU A 280 17.21 5.99 -11.82
C GLU A 280 15.91 5.17 -11.86
N PHE A 281 14.83 5.82 -12.27
CA PHE A 281 13.54 5.17 -12.43
C PHE A 281 13.37 4.65 -13.87
N LYS A 282 12.87 3.42 -14.03
CA LYS A 282 12.31 3.00 -15.32
C LYS A 282 10.95 3.69 -15.47
N ASN A 283 10.87 4.69 -16.35
CA ASN A 283 9.59 5.33 -16.73
C ASN A 283 8.81 4.41 -17.67
N GLU A 284 8.35 3.27 -17.17
CA GLU A 284 7.50 2.35 -17.91
C GLU A 284 6.08 2.49 -17.37
N HIS A 285 5.21 3.13 -18.15
CA HIS A 285 3.79 3.32 -17.82
C HIS A 285 2.97 2.04 -17.96
N GLU A 286 3.54 0.99 -18.54
CA GLU A 286 2.92 -0.31 -18.72
C GLU A 286 3.90 -1.39 -18.22
N VAL A 287 3.46 -2.23 -17.29
CA VAL A 287 4.23 -3.40 -16.83
C VAL A 287 4.23 -4.42 -17.96
N VAL A 288 5.15 -4.26 -18.92
CA VAL A 288 5.45 -5.28 -19.92
C VAL A 288 6.30 -6.33 -19.21
N LEU A 289 5.83 -7.57 -19.22
CA LEU A 289 6.58 -8.68 -18.65
C LEU A 289 7.89 -8.84 -19.41
N SER A 290 9.02 -8.61 -18.75
CA SER A 290 10.32 -8.84 -19.38
C SER A 290 10.56 -10.35 -19.59
N PRO A 291 11.34 -10.75 -20.61
CA PRO A 291 11.74 -12.14 -20.80
C PRO A 291 12.39 -12.74 -19.55
N GLU A 292 13.18 -11.93 -18.82
CA GLU A 292 13.84 -12.34 -17.59
C GLU A 292 12.83 -12.61 -16.46
N THR A 293 11.88 -11.71 -16.23
CA THR A 293 10.82 -11.93 -15.22
C THR A 293 9.98 -13.15 -15.57
N LYS A 294 9.65 -13.34 -16.85
CA LYS A 294 8.92 -14.52 -17.32
C LYS A 294 9.68 -15.81 -16.98
N ALA A 295 10.98 -15.87 -17.31
CA ALA A 295 11.80 -17.05 -17.03
C ALA A 295 11.84 -17.37 -15.53
N ILE A 296 12.02 -16.36 -14.67
CA ILE A 296 12.00 -16.54 -13.21
C ILE A 296 10.65 -17.09 -12.75
N CYS A 297 9.53 -16.57 -13.26
CA CYS A 297 8.21 -17.07 -12.90
C CYS A 297 8.03 -18.52 -13.32
N ASP A 298 8.44 -18.88 -14.53
CA ASP A 298 8.37 -20.26 -15.03
C ASP A 298 9.22 -21.21 -14.17
N GLU A 299 10.45 -20.82 -13.82
CA GLU A 299 11.33 -21.60 -12.95
C GLU A 299 10.73 -21.82 -11.55
N ILE A 300 10.11 -20.78 -10.96
CA ILE A 300 9.41 -20.90 -9.67
C ILE A 300 8.24 -21.89 -9.80
N ILE A 301 7.42 -21.77 -10.85
CA ILE A 301 6.24 -22.61 -11.06
C ILE A 301 6.65 -24.07 -11.27
N ASP A 302 7.64 -24.32 -12.11
CA ASP A 302 8.15 -25.66 -12.39
C ASP A 302 8.75 -26.30 -11.13
N ALA A 303 9.54 -25.55 -10.36
CA ALA A 303 10.16 -26.04 -9.14
C ALA A 303 9.19 -26.21 -7.96
N CYS A 304 8.12 -25.40 -7.88
CA CYS A 304 7.13 -25.54 -6.80
C CYS A 304 6.24 -26.79 -6.95
N GLY A 305 6.13 -27.34 -8.17
CA GLY A 305 5.40 -28.57 -8.43
C GLY A 305 3.89 -28.47 -8.24
N VAL A 306 3.33 -27.25 -8.23
CA VAL A 306 1.88 -27.04 -8.12
C VAL A 306 1.15 -27.60 -9.34
N GLU A 307 0.09 -28.38 -9.14
CA GLU A 307 -0.75 -28.83 -10.24
C GLU A 307 -1.65 -27.67 -10.70
N ILE A 308 -1.50 -27.24 -11.96
CA ILE A 308 -2.28 -26.17 -12.57
C ILE A 308 -3.21 -26.77 -13.63
N LYS A 309 -4.51 -26.46 -13.56
CA LYS A 309 -5.50 -26.81 -14.58
C LYS A 309 -6.13 -25.59 -15.23
N HIS A 310 -5.96 -25.48 -16.55
CA HIS A 310 -6.57 -24.45 -17.39
C HIS A 310 -7.98 -24.85 -17.87
N GLY A 311 -8.66 -23.95 -18.60
CA GLY A 311 -10.03 -24.14 -19.10
C GLY A 311 -11.16 -23.69 -18.17
N TYR A 312 -10.85 -23.03 -17.05
CA TYR A 312 -11.85 -22.54 -16.09
C TYR A 312 -12.23 -21.08 -16.34
N ARG A 313 -13.30 -20.59 -15.69
CA ARG A 313 -13.77 -19.20 -15.86
C ARG A 313 -13.17 -18.23 -14.86
N ILE A 314 -12.60 -18.73 -13.78
CA ILE A 314 -12.04 -17.98 -12.66
C ILE A 314 -10.74 -18.63 -12.23
N SER A 315 -9.85 -17.83 -11.65
CA SER A 315 -8.70 -18.33 -10.90
C SER A 315 -9.16 -18.77 -9.51
N ALA A 316 -8.68 -19.92 -9.05
CA ALA A 316 -8.95 -20.42 -7.70
C ALA A 316 -8.02 -21.58 -7.31
N TYR A 317 -7.52 -21.54 -6.08
CA TYR A 317 -6.97 -22.71 -5.39
C TYR A 317 -8.06 -23.54 -4.71
N SER A 318 -7.98 -24.87 -4.84
CA SER A 318 -8.84 -25.83 -4.14
C SER A 318 -8.07 -26.58 -3.06
N PRO A 319 -8.30 -26.30 -1.76
CA PRO A 319 -7.63 -26.99 -0.67
C PRO A 319 -7.88 -28.50 -0.62
N SER A 320 -9.07 -28.97 -1.07
CA SER A 320 -9.41 -30.39 -1.05
C SER A 320 -8.77 -31.21 -2.16
N GLU A 321 -8.47 -30.57 -3.30
CA GLU A 321 -7.80 -31.22 -4.43
C GLU A 321 -6.29 -30.93 -4.47
N ASP A 322 -5.80 -30.05 -3.59
CA ASP A 322 -4.45 -29.49 -3.61
C ASP A 322 -4.02 -29.03 -5.02
N ARG A 323 -4.87 -28.21 -5.65
CA ARG A 323 -4.74 -27.86 -7.07
C ARG A 323 -5.15 -26.42 -7.35
N VAL A 324 -4.47 -25.79 -8.30
CA VAL A 324 -4.80 -24.46 -8.82
C VAL A 324 -5.57 -24.58 -10.13
N PHE A 325 -6.69 -23.89 -10.22
CA PHE A 325 -7.51 -23.76 -11.43
C PHE A 325 -7.34 -22.35 -12.00
N MET A 326 -7.14 -22.28 -13.31
CA MET A 326 -6.93 -21.02 -14.03
C MET A 326 -7.82 -20.96 -15.27
N PRO A 327 -8.23 -19.77 -15.70
CA PRO A 327 -8.61 -19.55 -17.10
C PRO A 327 -7.46 -19.84 -18.06
N ASP A 328 -7.82 -20.08 -19.32
CA ASP A 328 -6.82 -20.15 -20.39
C ASP A 328 -6.04 -18.83 -20.46
N ARG A 329 -4.76 -18.92 -20.82
CA ARG A 329 -3.81 -17.80 -20.75
C ARG A 329 -4.27 -16.61 -21.59
N GLU A 330 -4.94 -16.89 -22.69
CA GLU A 330 -5.51 -15.93 -23.64
C GLU A 330 -6.70 -15.13 -23.07
N ALA A 331 -7.31 -15.58 -21.96
CA ALA A 331 -8.40 -14.87 -21.30
C ALA A 331 -7.89 -13.69 -20.44
N PHE A 332 -6.59 -13.63 -20.17
CA PHE A 332 -5.98 -12.55 -19.37
C PHE A 332 -5.61 -11.35 -20.25
N ARG A 333 -5.64 -10.16 -19.64
CA ARG A 333 -5.25 -8.90 -20.32
C ARG A 333 -3.83 -8.95 -20.88
N SER A 334 -2.92 -9.59 -20.17
CA SER A 334 -1.55 -9.82 -20.60
C SER A 334 -0.93 -10.96 -19.80
N ASP A 335 0.19 -11.49 -20.28
CA ASP A 335 1.01 -12.47 -19.56
C ASP A 335 1.35 -12.03 -18.14
N ALA A 336 1.65 -10.74 -17.94
CA ALA A 336 1.96 -10.21 -16.62
C ALA A 336 0.78 -10.36 -15.64
N HIS A 337 -0.46 -10.16 -16.11
CA HIS A 337 -1.67 -10.36 -15.30
C HIS A 337 -1.96 -11.85 -15.05
N TYR A 338 -1.65 -12.72 -16.02
CA TYR A 338 -1.72 -14.17 -15.83
C TYR A 338 -0.80 -14.61 -14.68
N TYR A 339 0.48 -14.22 -14.71
CA TYR A 339 1.40 -14.55 -13.62
C TYR A 339 1.00 -13.91 -12.29
N ALA A 340 0.50 -12.66 -12.29
CA ALA A 340 0.03 -12.03 -11.06
C ALA A 340 -1.14 -12.79 -10.41
N SER A 341 -2.13 -13.21 -11.21
CA SER A 341 -3.25 -14.03 -10.75
C SER A 341 -2.78 -15.42 -10.31
N LEU A 342 -1.90 -16.08 -11.07
CA LEU A 342 -1.35 -17.38 -10.70
C LEU A 342 -0.53 -17.31 -9.38
N MET A 343 0.28 -16.27 -9.17
CA MET A 343 1.06 -16.10 -7.94
C MET A 343 0.17 -15.85 -6.73
N HIS A 344 -1.00 -15.21 -6.90
CA HIS A 344 -2.02 -15.11 -5.85
C HIS A 344 -2.55 -16.50 -5.48
N GLU A 345 -2.93 -17.32 -6.47
CA GLU A 345 -3.43 -18.68 -6.21
C GLU A 345 -2.35 -19.61 -5.63
N ILE A 346 -1.09 -19.47 -6.07
CA ILE A 346 0.05 -20.17 -5.45
C ILE A 346 0.22 -19.71 -3.99
N GLY A 347 -0.02 -18.42 -3.71
CA GLY A 347 -0.07 -17.89 -2.35
C GLY A 347 -1.04 -18.66 -1.46
N HIS A 348 -2.26 -18.90 -1.94
CA HIS A 348 -3.21 -19.79 -1.27
C HIS A 348 -2.72 -21.24 -1.21
N TRP A 349 -2.20 -21.78 -2.30
CA TRP A 349 -1.64 -23.14 -2.34
C TRP A 349 -0.64 -23.36 -1.21
N THR A 350 0.25 -22.41 -0.89
CA THR A 350 1.20 -22.57 0.23
C THR A 350 0.54 -22.87 1.58
N GLY A 351 -0.75 -22.57 1.76
CA GLY A 351 -1.49 -22.77 3.00
C GLY A 351 -1.87 -24.21 3.33
N HIS A 352 -1.72 -25.18 2.42
CA HIS A 352 -2.07 -26.57 2.68
C HIS A 352 -1.32 -27.18 3.87
N SER A 353 -1.88 -28.25 4.44
CA SER A 353 -1.39 -28.91 5.65
C SER A 353 0.02 -29.49 5.53
N SER A 354 0.44 -29.84 4.31
CA SER A 354 1.81 -30.32 4.02
C SER A 354 2.84 -29.20 3.79
N ARG A 355 2.42 -27.93 3.87
CA ARG A 355 3.27 -26.75 3.59
C ARG A 355 3.25 -25.79 4.78
N LEU A 356 2.73 -24.57 4.61
CA LEU A 356 2.65 -23.57 5.69
C LEU A 356 1.46 -23.80 6.63
N ASN A 357 0.64 -24.83 6.38
CA ASN A 357 -0.42 -25.33 7.27
C ASN A 357 -1.29 -24.21 7.87
N ARG A 358 -1.80 -23.34 6.99
CA ARG A 358 -2.72 -22.27 7.37
C ARG A 358 -4.16 -22.79 7.34
N GLN A 359 -5.00 -22.20 8.17
CA GLN A 359 -6.40 -22.61 8.27
C GLN A 359 -7.24 -21.93 7.20
N PHE A 360 -7.96 -22.74 6.41
CA PHE A 360 -8.96 -22.26 5.47
C PHE A 360 -10.35 -22.24 6.12
N GLY A 361 -11.12 -21.19 5.81
CA GLY A 361 -12.51 -21.08 6.26
C GLY A 361 -13.44 -22.04 5.51
N ALA A 362 -14.47 -22.53 6.20
CA ALA A 362 -15.46 -23.45 5.61
C ALA A 362 -16.40 -22.78 4.59
N SER A 363 -16.50 -21.44 4.62
CA SER A 363 -17.29 -20.65 3.67
C SER A 363 -16.65 -19.29 3.40
N ARG A 364 -17.00 -18.68 2.28
CA ARG A 364 -16.51 -17.35 1.87
C ARG A 364 -16.90 -16.22 2.83
N ASP A 365 -17.98 -16.41 3.58
CA ASP A 365 -18.47 -15.42 4.55
C ASP A 365 -17.78 -15.54 5.93
N SER A 366 -16.92 -16.55 6.12
CA SER A 366 -16.28 -16.81 7.40
C SER A 366 -15.11 -15.86 7.69
N GLU A 367 -14.88 -15.52 8.96
CA GLU A 367 -13.71 -14.72 9.36
C GLU A 367 -12.39 -15.39 8.99
N LEU A 368 -12.32 -16.73 9.05
CA LEU A 368 -11.13 -17.49 8.66
C LEU A 368 -10.81 -17.33 7.17
N TYR A 369 -11.84 -17.35 6.32
CA TYR A 369 -11.68 -17.09 4.90
C TYR A 369 -11.16 -15.67 4.65
N ALA A 370 -11.76 -14.66 5.29
CA ALA A 370 -11.31 -13.27 5.17
C ALA A 370 -9.86 -13.05 5.66
N ARG A 371 -9.43 -13.79 6.69
CA ARG A 371 -8.04 -13.78 7.19
C ARG A 371 -7.07 -14.39 6.17
N GLU A 372 -7.44 -15.48 5.51
CA GLU A 372 -6.60 -16.12 4.50
C GLU A 372 -6.49 -15.28 3.23
N GLU A 373 -7.61 -14.72 2.75
CA GLU A 373 -7.63 -13.78 1.61
C GLU A 373 -6.77 -12.55 1.88
N LEU A 374 -6.86 -11.95 3.08
CA LEU A 374 -5.99 -10.82 3.45
C LEU A 374 -4.49 -11.20 3.38
N ARG A 375 -4.13 -12.41 3.81
CA ARG A 375 -2.74 -12.92 3.74
C ARG A 375 -2.30 -13.13 2.30
N ALA A 376 -3.14 -13.76 1.49
CA ALA A 376 -2.85 -14.03 0.08
C ALA A 376 -2.73 -12.73 -0.73
N GLU A 377 -3.58 -11.73 -0.49
CA GLU A 377 -3.49 -10.42 -1.14
C GLU A 377 -2.24 -9.64 -0.73
N MET A 378 -1.87 -9.68 0.55
CA MET A 378 -0.62 -9.07 0.99
C MET A 378 0.60 -9.83 0.45
N ALA A 379 0.50 -11.14 0.26
CA ALA A 379 1.58 -11.96 -0.32
C ALA A 379 1.71 -11.74 -1.83
N SER A 380 0.61 -11.72 -2.58
CA SER A 380 0.57 -11.42 -4.01
C SER A 380 1.19 -10.04 -4.27
N ALA A 381 0.89 -9.08 -3.40
CA ALA A 381 1.48 -7.76 -3.37
C ALA A 381 3.01 -7.79 -3.22
N MET A 382 3.51 -8.55 -2.24
CA MET A 382 4.94 -8.74 -1.99
C MET A 382 5.64 -9.46 -3.15
N LEU A 383 5.04 -10.51 -3.70
CA LEU A 383 5.54 -11.24 -4.86
C LEU A 383 5.63 -10.34 -6.09
N ALA A 384 4.61 -9.53 -6.33
CA ALA A 384 4.58 -8.58 -7.44
C ALA A 384 5.72 -7.55 -7.34
N MET A 385 5.98 -6.99 -6.15
CA MET A 385 7.13 -6.09 -5.94
C MET A 385 8.47 -6.78 -6.21
N ARG A 386 8.61 -8.07 -5.86
CA ARG A 386 9.86 -8.83 -6.00
C ARG A 386 10.12 -9.32 -7.42
N LEU A 387 9.06 -9.68 -8.15
CA LEU A 387 9.14 -10.22 -9.50
C LEU A 387 8.99 -9.14 -10.58
N GLY A 388 8.49 -7.95 -10.22
CA GLY A 388 8.16 -6.90 -11.18
C GLY A 388 6.85 -7.19 -11.92
N LEU A 389 5.89 -7.85 -11.25
CA LEU A 389 4.55 -8.12 -11.80
C LEU A 389 3.60 -6.96 -11.43
N PRO A 390 2.50 -6.78 -12.18
CA PRO A 390 1.42 -5.91 -11.74
C PRO A 390 0.76 -6.46 -10.46
N ALA A 391 0.01 -5.61 -9.76
CA ALA A 391 -0.88 -6.08 -8.71
C ALA A 391 -1.87 -7.11 -9.29
N ALA A 392 -2.20 -8.17 -8.52
CA ALA A 392 -3.29 -9.06 -8.89
C ALA A 392 -4.61 -8.25 -8.86
N VAL A 393 -5.17 -7.94 -10.03
CA VAL A 393 -6.40 -7.14 -10.14
C VAL A 393 -7.60 -8.07 -10.22
N GLU A 394 -7.97 -8.69 -9.11
CA GLU A 394 -9.24 -9.41 -9.02
C GLU A 394 -10.10 -8.84 -7.89
N ASN A 395 -11.26 -8.28 -8.27
CA ASN A 395 -12.46 -8.01 -7.46
C ASN A 395 -12.30 -7.67 -5.96
N HIS A 396 -11.27 -6.89 -5.61
CA HIS A 396 -10.93 -6.43 -4.25
C HIS A 396 -12.14 -5.92 -3.43
N GLY A 397 -13.13 -5.33 -4.11
CA GLY A 397 -14.32 -4.75 -3.49
C GLY A 397 -15.18 -5.73 -2.69
N ALA A 398 -15.23 -7.01 -3.09
CA ALA A 398 -16.09 -8.01 -2.44
C ALA A 398 -15.61 -8.36 -1.03
N TYR A 399 -14.29 -8.32 -0.78
CA TYR A 399 -13.70 -8.76 0.48
C TYR A 399 -13.37 -7.62 1.46
N VAL A 400 -13.36 -6.36 1.01
CA VAL A 400 -13.03 -5.21 1.86
C VAL A 400 -13.89 -5.17 3.13
N ALA A 401 -15.20 -5.42 3.00
CA ALA A 401 -16.10 -5.40 4.15
C ALA A 401 -15.72 -6.46 5.21
N HIS A 402 -15.30 -7.64 4.77
CA HIS A 402 -14.85 -8.70 5.65
C HIS A 402 -13.48 -8.39 6.27
N TYR A 403 -12.54 -7.80 5.50
CA TYR A 403 -11.26 -7.33 6.01
C TYR A 403 -11.45 -6.27 7.11
N LEU A 404 -12.30 -5.27 6.86
CA LEU A 404 -12.60 -4.21 7.82
C LEU A 404 -13.18 -4.78 9.12
N THR A 405 -14.02 -5.81 9.03
CA THR A 405 -14.58 -6.47 10.21
C THR A 405 -13.48 -7.14 11.04
N VAL A 406 -12.63 -7.93 10.40
CA VAL A 406 -11.51 -8.64 11.04
C VAL A 406 -10.48 -7.68 11.63
N LEU A 407 -10.16 -6.58 10.94
CA LEU A 407 -9.17 -5.60 11.40
C LEU A 407 -9.70 -4.72 12.53
N ARG A 408 -10.99 -4.37 12.52
CA ARG A 408 -11.62 -3.60 13.61
C ARG A 408 -11.81 -4.43 14.87
N SER A 409 -11.99 -5.75 14.74
CA SER A 409 -12.14 -6.64 15.90
C SER A 409 -10.80 -7.00 16.55
N ASP A 410 -9.69 -7.00 15.80
CA ASP A 410 -8.35 -7.29 16.33
C ASP A 410 -7.25 -6.41 15.73
N LYS A 411 -6.81 -5.42 16.50
CA LYS A 411 -5.70 -4.49 16.18
C LYS A 411 -4.32 -5.14 15.96
N LYS A 412 -4.17 -6.44 16.25
CA LYS A 412 -2.93 -7.18 15.98
C LYS A 412 -3.02 -7.99 14.70
N GLU A 413 -4.21 -8.14 14.11
CA GLU A 413 -4.38 -9.03 12.97
C GLU A 413 -3.58 -8.59 11.77
N ILE A 414 -3.48 -7.28 11.50
CA ILE A 414 -2.70 -6.79 10.36
C ILE A 414 -1.22 -7.13 10.46
N PHE A 415 -0.67 -7.21 11.68
CA PHE A 415 0.72 -7.59 11.91
C PHE A 415 0.92 -9.09 11.66
N ARG A 416 -0.04 -9.93 12.08
CA ARG A 416 0.00 -11.37 11.80
C ARG A 416 -0.17 -11.65 10.31
N ALA A 417 -1.14 -11.01 9.67
CA ALA A 417 -1.34 -11.12 8.23
C ALA A 417 -0.09 -10.69 7.45
N ALA A 418 0.57 -9.59 7.84
CA ALA A 418 1.83 -9.18 7.22
C ALA A 418 2.99 -10.17 7.45
N LYS A 419 3.10 -10.75 8.66
CA LYS A 419 4.11 -11.80 8.95
C LYS A 419 3.87 -13.02 8.07
N ASP A 420 2.62 -13.48 7.99
CA ASP A 420 2.24 -14.65 7.19
C ASP A 420 2.40 -14.38 5.69
N ALA A 421 2.05 -13.19 5.21
CA ALA A 421 2.24 -12.78 3.82
C ALA A 421 3.71 -12.79 3.40
N GLU A 422 4.62 -12.32 4.27
CA GLU A 422 6.05 -12.40 4.02
C GLU A 422 6.54 -13.85 3.98
N LYS A 423 6.07 -14.71 4.90
CA LYS A 423 6.38 -16.15 4.88
C LYS A 423 5.93 -16.80 3.58
N ILE A 424 4.70 -16.53 3.13
CA ILE A 424 4.17 -17.01 1.84
C ILE A 424 5.08 -16.56 0.70
N SER A 425 5.38 -15.27 0.63
CA SER A 425 6.16 -14.70 -0.46
C SER A 425 7.57 -15.30 -0.52
N ARG A 426 8.23 -15.43 0.63
CA ARG A 426 9.57 -16.02 0.70
C ARG A 426 9.57 -17.51 0.40
N PHE A 427 8.55 -18.25 0.84
CA PHE A 427 8.38 -19.66 0.49
C PHE A 427 8.22 -19.85 -1.03
N VAL A 428 7.42 -19.02 -1.69
CA VAL A 428 7.26 -19.10 -3.15
C VAL A 428 8.55 -18.69 -3.88
N LEU A 429 9.19 -17.60 -3.44
CA LEU A 429 10.42 -17.13 -4.08
C LEU A 429 11.59 -18.10 -3.87
N SER A 430 11.65 -18.85 -2.78
CA SER A 430 12.75 -19.77 -2.47
C SER A 430 12.86 -20.94 -3.45
N PHE A 431 11.81 -21.23 -4.24
CA PHE A 431 11.91 -22.20 -5.33
C PHE A 431 12.95 -21.79 -6.39
N HIS A 432 13.19 -20.48 -6.58
CA HIS A 432 14.27 -19.99 -7.44
C HIS A 432 15.60 -19.85 -6.66
N PRO A 433 16.73 -20.37 -7.20
CA PRO A 433 18.01 -20.44 -6.48
C PRO A 433 18.54 -19.08 -6.02
N ASP A 434 18.48 -18.04 -6.86
CA ASP A 434 19.01 -16.72 -6.49
C ASP A 434 18.27 -16.07 -5.30
N PHE A 435 16.96 -16.32 -5.15
CA PHE A 435 16.21 -15.83 -4.00
C PHE A 435 16.54 -16.66 -2.76
N ARG A 436 16.71 -17.98 -2.91
CA ARG A 436 17.18 -18.88 -1.86
C ARG A 436 18.52 -18.41 -1.29
N ASP A 437 19.47 -18.10 -2.17
CA ASP A 437 20.80 -17.61 -1.79
C ASP A 437 20.71 -16.23 -1.12
N GLU A 438 19.90 -15.30 -1.66
CA GLU A 438 19.67 -14.00 -1.02
C GLU A 438 19.10 -14.15 0.40
N PHE A 439 18.12 -15.03 0.58
CA PHE A 439 17.48 -15.24 1.88
C PHE A 439 18.45 -15.89 2.88
N ARG A 440 19.31 -16.80 2.43
CA ARG A 440 20.37 -17.40 3.25
C ARG A 440 21.39 -16.35 3.70
N GLU A 441 21.92 -15.55 2.77
CA GLU A 441 22.86 -14.45 3.09
C GLU A 441 22.25 -13.45 4.08
N GLU A 442 20.97 -13.12 3.87
CA GLU A 442 20.24 -12.20 4.76
C GLU A 442 20.11 -12.80 6.17
N HIS A 443 19.75 -14.08 6.27
CA HIS A 443 19.63 -14.79 7.54
C HIS A 443 20.97 -14.86 8.28
N GLU A 444 22.05 -15.26 7.60
CA GLU A 444 23.41 -15.27 8.14
C GLU A 444 23.82 -13.90 8.68
N ALA A 445 23.54 -12.82 7.94
CA ALA A 445 23.84 -11.47 8.37
C ALA A 445 23.00 -11.02 9.57
N GLN A 446 21.76 -11.48 9.70
CA GLN A 446 20.90 -11.24 10.87
C GLN A 446 21.43 -11.99 12.10
N MET A 447 21.81 -13.27 11.94
CA MET A 447 22.39 -14.08 13.01
C MET A 447 23.72 -13.50 13.50
N ALA A 448 24.63 -13.15 12.58
CA ALA A 448 25.90 -12.51 12.93
C ALA A 448 25.68 -11.19 13.69
N ALA A 449 24.68 -10.39 13.30
CA ALA A 449 24.35 -9.15 14.01
C ALA A 449 23.73 -9.40 15.39
N ALA A 450 22.91 -10.45 15.55
CA ALA A 450 22.33 -10.85 16.82
C ALA A 450 23.42 -11.33 17.80
N VAL A 451 24.31 -12.20 17.33
CA VAL A 451 25.48 -12.67 18.09
C VAL A 451 26.38 -11.50 18.50
N ALA A 452 26.69 -10.59 17.58
CA ALA A 452 27.46 -9.38 17.88
C ALA A 452 26.77 -8.45 18.90
N ALA A 453 25.44 -8.48 18.99
CA ALA A 453 24.66 -7.75 19.97
C ALA A 453 24.51 -8.47 21.33
N GLY A 454 25.18 -9.61 21.51
CA GLY A 454 25.17 -10.38 22.75
C GLY A 454 23.98 -11.33 22.89
N ALA A 455 23.29 -11.68 21.79
CA ALA A 455 22.32 -12.77 21.82
C ALA A 455 23.04 -14.12 21.99
N PRO A 456 22.52 -15.05 22.81
CA PRO A 456 23.05 -16.41 22.88
C PRO A 456 22.94 -17.07 21.50
N GLU A 457 23.97 -17.82 21.06
CA GLU A 457 23.96 -18.58 19.80
C GLU A 457 22.73 -19.49 19.68
N GLU A 458 22.14 -19.92 20.81
CA GLU A 458 21.04 -20.90 20.88
C GLU A 458 19.64 -20.29 21.18
N VAL A 459 19.49 -18.97 21.40
CA VAL A 459 18.20 -18.40 21.91
C VAL A 459 17.53 -17.42 20.95
N PHE A 460 18.09 -17.22 19.76
CA PHE A 460 17.33 -16.62 18.65
C PHE A 460 16.88 -17.73 17.73
N ASP A 461 15.83 -18.43 18.16
CA ASP A 461 15.20 -19.42 17.32
C ASP A 461 14.44 -18.72 16.18
N ALA A 462 15.18 -18.52 15.09
CA ALA A 462 14.62 -18.10 13.83
C ALA A 462 13.70 -19.18 13.23
N SER A 463 13.46 -20.35 13.85
CA SER A 463 12.39 -21.28 13.44
C SER A 463 10.98 -20.70 13.63
N ASP A 464 10.83 -19.61 14.38
CA ASP A 464 9.62 -18.77 14.31
C ASP A 464 9.44 -18.10 12.91
N PHE A 465 10.47 -18.24 12.08
CA PHE A 465 10.69 -17.91 10.68
C PHE A 465 11.42 -19.08 9.95
N ASP A 466 10.95 -20.32 10.11
CA ASP A 466 11.46 -21.46 9.32
C ASP A 466 11.49 -21.11 7.82
N PHE A 467 12.71 -20.97 7.28
CA PHE A 467 13.00 -20.65 5.89
C PHE A 467 13.66 -21.82 5.15
N GLU A 468 13.75 -22.99 5.78
CA GLU A 468 14.23 -24.19 5.10
C GLU A 468 13.05 -25.08 4.76
N ALA A 469 12.93 -25.44 3.47
CA ALA A 469 12.08 -26.51 3.00
C ALA A 469 12.67 -27.89 3.39
N GLU A 470 13.20 -28.02 4.60
CA GLU A 470 13.69 -29.31 5.10
C GLU A 470 12.47 -30.14 5.51
N GLY A 471 12.13 -31.12 4.67
CA GLY A 471 11.03 -32.06 4.89
C GLY A 471 10.21 -32.38 3.65
N LEU A 472 10.42 -31.67 2.53
CA LEU A 472 9.87 -32.07 1.24
C LEU A 472 10.86 -32.99 0.53
N GLU A 473 10.77 -34.30 0.78
CA GLU A 473 11.35 -35.31 -0.10
C GLU A 473 10.66 -35.22 -1.47
N PHE A 474 11.24 -34.43 -2.38
CA PHE A 474 10.92 -34.54 -3.80
C PHE A 474 11.65 -35.76 -4.36
N GLU A 475 10.89 -36.76 -4.82
CA GLU A 475 11.43 -37.92 -5.52
C GLU A 475 12.40 -37.46 -6.64
N GLY A 476 13.70 -37.61 -6.41
CA GLY A 476 14.71 -37.66 -7.47
C GLY A 476 15.82 -36.60 -7.50
N MET A 477 15.84 -35.60 -6.62
CA MET A 477 17.01 -34.70 -6.51
C MET A 477 17.54 -34.68 -5.08
N LYS A 478 18.73 -35.28 -4.88
CA LYS A 478 19.50 -35.14 -3.64
C LYS A 478 19.96 -33.68 -3.53
N LEU A 479 19.50 -33.01 -2.47
CA LEU A 479 20.02 -31.75 -1.95
C LEU A 479 21.41 -31.95 -1.31
#